data_AF-A0A6N3CJ06-F1
#
_entry.id   AF-A0A6N3CJ06-F1
#
_cell.length_a   1.000
_cell.length_b   1.000
_cell.length_c   1.000
_cell.angle_alpha   90.00
_cell.angle_beta   90.00
_cell.angle_gamma   90.00
#
_symmetry.space_group_name_H-M   'P 1'
#
loop_
_entity.id
_entity.type
_entity.pdbx_description
1 polymer ?
#
loop_
_entity_poly.entity_id
_entity_poly.type
_entity_poly.pdbx_seq_one_letter_code
_entity_poly.pdbx_strand_id
1 'polypeptide(L)'
;MRKKFFFALLSVVCFSWRASAQSSLLATLNHEGTISTYYGSSALQEAYNAANHGDVITLSSGSFLGTDIKKAITLRGAGMTIDTVAHTEPTVISSNFNIDVSDTLSHRLTMEGIYSNQTVTVSTLKNAMFLKCRFKNVNYTSNSSTMKDLNFIHCRIAEGFNLATNGSASFLNCVVMNPYQYSSETSVFSFTNCYVNNINMGHSEYKNCIINHRYSGASTTTYYNNLWLSSNSSSLSSPNKTNVKISPDDERVSFLNVDYNDDNDYQLTDAVRALIKGTDGTEVGIYGGSLPYDPTPTNPQITKFNVAAKSTADGKLSVDIEVNSAN
;
A
#
# COMPACT_ATOMS: atom_id res chain seq x y z
N MET A 1 47.10 -38.86 54.35
CA MET A 1 47.04 -38.11 53.07
C MET A 1 45.61 -37.59 52.92
N ARG A 2 45.39 -36.27 53.09
CA ARG A 2 45.07 -35.27 52.04
C ARG A 2 43.82 -35.69 51.22
N LYS A 3 42.72 -34.93 51.08
CA LYS A 3 42.39 -33.51 51.30
C LYS A 3 40.85 -33.38 51.35
N LYS A 4 40.37 -32.37 52.07
CA LYS A 4 39.00 -31.83 52.10
C LYS A 4 38.53 -31.37 50.70
N PHE A 5 37.22 -31.34 50.41
CA PHE A 5 36.51 -30.09 50.05
C PHE A 5 34.98 -30.25 49.98
N PHE A 6 34.31 -29.18 50.40
CA PHE A 6 32.88 -28.95 50.61
C PHE A 6 32.15 -28.55 49.30
N PHE A 7 30.83 -28.81 49.26
CA PHE A 7 29.71 -28.01 48.69
C PHE A 7 29.87 -27.26 47.34
N ALA A 8 28.93 -27.47 46.42
CA ALA A 8 28.03 -26.40 45.92
C ALA A 8 26.97 -26.91 44.92
N LEU A 9 25.75 -26.47 45.18
CA LEU A 9 24.50 -26.52 44.42
C LEU A 9 24.56 -25.57 43.20
N LEU A 10 24.26 -26.01 41.96
CA LEU A 10 23.58 -25.18 40.94
C LEU A 10 23.24 -25.95 39.64
N SER A 11 21.95 -25.96 39.30
CA SER A 11 21.38 -25.85 37.94
C SER A 11 21.97 -26.68 36.79
N VAL A 12 21.31 -27.79 36.43
CA VAL A 12 21.08 -28.13 35.01
C VAL A 12 19.64 -28.62 34.87
N VAL A 13 18.68 -27.70 34.94
CA VAL A 13 17.44 -27.90 34.20
C VAL A 13 17.84 -27.75 32.74
N CYS A 14 17.94 -28.86 32.03
CA CYS A 14 18.02 -28.88 30.58
C CYS A 14 16.71 -28.32 30.01
N PHE A 15 16.53 -26.99 30.08
CA PHE A 15 15.66 -26.31 29.14
C PHE A 15 16.32 -26.49 27.78
N SER A 16 15.90 -27.52 27.06
CA SER A 16 16.04 -27.55 25.62
C SER A 16 15.19 -26.40 25.06
N TRP A 17 15.71 -25.18 25.11
CA TRP A 17 15.30 -24.15 24.18
C TRP A 17 15.61 -24.70 22.80
N ARG A 18 14.57 -25.20 22.14
CA ARG A 18 14.56 -25.25 20.70
C ARG A 18 14.50 -23.79 20.26
N ALA A 19 15.67 -23.18 20.11
CA ALA A 19 15.81 -22.01 19.28
C ALA A 19 15.55 -22.49 17.85
N SER A 20 14.27 -22.53 17.47
CA SER A 20 13.93 -22.50 16.06
C SER A 20 14.45 -21.16 15.56
N ALA A 21 15.40 -21.18 14.61
CA ALA A 21 15.73 -20.01 13.80
C ALA A 21 14.51 -19.72 12.91
N GLN A 22 13.47 -19.16 13.52
CA GLN A 22 12.38 -18.53 12.81
C GLN A 22 12.94 -17.20 12.31
N SER A 23 12.84 -16.93 11.01
CA SER A 23 13.14 -15.59 10.46
C SER A 23 12.47 -14.56 11.37
N SER A 24 13.29 -13.79 12.10
CA SER A 24 12.77 -12.90 13.13
C SER A 24 12.21 -11.68 12.42
N LEU A 25 10.88 -11.57 12.35
CA LEU A 25 10.20 -10.34 11.97
C LEU A 25 10.87 -9.17 12.67
N LEU A 26 11.23 -8.14 11.92
CA LEU A 26 12.08 -7.04 12.38
C LEU A 26 11.38 -5.71 12.13
N ALA A 27 11.38 -4.83 13.13
CA ALA A 27 11.08 -3.42 12.95
C ALA A 27 12.25 -2.58 13.46
N THR A 28 12.68 -1.60 12.68
CA THR A 28 13.62 -0.57 13.14
C THR A 28 12.91 0.76 13.27
N LEU A 29 13.20 1.49 14.35
CA LEU A 29 12.75 2.85 14.57
C LEU A 29 13.97 3.76 14.47
N ASN A 30 13.95 4.71 13.55
CA ASN A 30 14.90 5.82 13.50
C ASN A 30 14.25 7.06 14.13
N HIS A 31 14.76 7.43 15.31
CA HIS A 31 14.35 8.61 16.06
C HIS A 31 15.58 9.51 16.27
N GLU A 32 15.57 10.70 15.67
CA GLU A 32 16.66 11.68 15.80
C GLU A 32 18.07 11.11 15.50
N GLY A 33 18.17 10.19 14.53
CA GLY A 33 19.42 9.55 14.13
C GLY A 33 19.82 8.33 14.99
N THR A 34 19.05 8.00 16.02
CA THR A 34 19.23 6.78 16.82
C THR A 34 18.33 5.67 16.29
N ILE A 35 18.91 4.49 16.03
CA ILE A 35 18.18 3.30 15.55
C ILE A 35 17.92 2.36 16.73
N SER A 36 16.64 2.13 17.03
CA SER A 36 16.17 1.07 17.92
C SER A 36 15.61 -0.09 17.12
N THR A 37 15.70 -1.31 17.64
CA THR A 37 15.28 -2.54 16.94
C THR A 37 14.32 -3.36 17.79
N TYR A 38 13.24 -3.82 17.18
CA TYR A 38 12.17 -4.62 17.77
C TYR A 38 11.97 -5.90 16.96
N TYR A 39 11.53 -6.97 17.62
CA TYR A 39 11.47 -8.30 17.01
C TYR A 39 10.11 -8.97 17.23
N GLY A 40 9.75 -9.87 16.31
CA GLY A 40 8.52 -10.66 16.38
C GLY A 40 7.30 -9.94 15.83
N SER A 41 6.14 -10.58 15.93
CA SER A 41 4.90 -10.07 15.34
C SER A 41 4.39 -8.77 15.96
N SER A 42 4.77 -8.46 17.21
CA SER A 42 4.45 -7.20 17.91
C SER A 42 5.42 -6.06 17.60
N ALA A 43 6.49 -6.28 16.82
CA ALA A 43 7.55 -5.30 16.61
C ALA A 43 7.06 -3.95 16.07
N LEU A 44 6.05 -3.94 15.17
CA LEU A 44 5.43 -2.72 14.70
C LEU A 44 4.77 -1.94 15.86
N GLN A 45 4.04 -2.61 16.74
CA GLN A 45 3.36 -1.98 17.87
C GLN A 45 4.37 -1.38 18.86
N GLU A 46 5.45 -2.10 19.15
CA GLU A 46 6.53 -1.65 20.04
C GLU A 46 7.29 -0.44 19.47
N ALA A 47 7.71 -0.52 18.20
CA ALA A 47 8.34 0.58 17.49
C ALA A 47 7.42 1.81 17.42
N TYR A 48 6.15 1.59 17.11
CA TYR A 48 5.15 2.66 17.04
C TYR A 48 4.91 3.32 18.39
N ASN A 49 4.88 2.54 19.49
CA ASN A 49 4.73 3.09 20.84
C ASN A 49 5.90 4.00 21.22
N ALA A 50 7.13 3.62 20.86
CA ALA A 50 8.35 4.40 21.11
C ALA A 50 8.54 5.60 20.16
N ALA A 51 7.91 5.58 18.97
CA ALA A 51 8.05 6.64 17.97
C ALA A 51 7.43 7.97 18.41
N ASN A 52 7.93 9.06 17.85
CA ASN A 52 7.38 10.41 17.87
C ASN A 52 6.89 10.83 16.47
N HIS A 53 6.19 11.96 16.38
CA HIS A 53 5.85 12.54 15.07
C HIS A 53 7.13 12.85 14.29
N GLY A 54 7.16 12.51 13.01
CA GLY A 54 8.31 12.68 12.13
C GLY A 54 9.25 11.48 12.06
N ASP A 55 9.12 10.50 12.96
CA ASP A 55 9.99 9.32 12.97
C ASP A 55 9.75 8.38 11.79
N VAL A 56 10.76 7.55 11.51
CA VAL A 56 10.72 6.52 10.47
C VAL A 56 10.74 5.14 11.10
N ILE A 57 9.73 4.33 10.80
CA ILE A 57 9.68 2.90 11.13
C ILE A 57 9.88 2.11 9.84
N THR A 58 10.86 1.20 9.82
CA THR A 58 11.10 0.28 8.70
C THR A 58 10.86 -1.15 9.16
N LEU A 59 9.99 -1.86 8.45
CA LEU A 59 9.60 -3.25 8.69
C LEU A 59 10.30 -4.17 7.69
N SER A 60 10.72 -5.34 8.15
CA SER A 60 11.10 -6.44 7.25
C SER A 60 9.88 -6.97 6.50
N SER A 61 10.13 -7.88 5.56
CA SER A 61 9.07 -8.77 5.05
C SER A 61 8.43 -9.60 6.16
N GLY A 62 7.20 -10.05 5.92
CA GLY A 62 6.43 -10.87 6.84
C GLY A 62 5.27 -10.14 7.50
N SER A 63 4.60 -10.83 8.44
CA SER A 63 3.31 -10.42 8.98
C SER A 63 3.42 -9.82 10.39
N PHE A 64 3.06 -8.55 10.53
CA PHE A 64 3.04 -7.82 11.79
C PHE A 64 1.60 -7.62 12.28
N LEU A 65 1.44 -7.57 13.60
CA LEU A 65 0.20 -7.10 14.22
C LEU A 65 0.07 -5.60 13.98
N GLY A 66 -1.11 -5.17 13.54
CA GLY A 66 -1.40 -3.75 13.33
C GLY A 66 -1.53 -3.00 14.66
N THR A 67 -1.45 -1.68 14.56
CA THR A 67 -1.72 -0.74 15.64
C THR A 67 -2.48 0.45 15.07
N ASP A 68 -3.30 1.09 15.88
CA ASP A 68 -3.91 2.37 15.49
C ASP A 68 -2.84 3.45 15.32
N ILE A 69 -2.97 4.23 14.26
CA ILE A 69 -1.99 5.22 13.81
C ILE A 69 -2.54 6.61 14.07
N LYS A 70 -1.95 7.25 15.06
CA LYS A 70 -2.23 8.62 15.55
C LYS A 70 -1.02 9.55 15.42
N LYS A 71 0.17 8.97 15.22
CA LYS A 71 1.42 9.71 15.01
C LYS A 71 1.67 9.88 13.51
N ALA A 72 2.17 11.05 13.13
CA ALA A 72 2.54 11.37 11.76
C ALA A 72 3.95 10.82 11.49
N ILE A 73 4.05 9.52 11.26
CA ILE A 73 5.30 8.80 11.02
C ILE A 73 5.48 8.48 9.53
N THR A 74 6.68 8.05 9.16
CA THR A 74 6.93 7.33 7.92
C THR A 74 7.03 5.83 8.22
N LEU A 75 6.11 5.03 7.69
CA LEU A 75 6.11 3.57 7.82
C LEU A 75 6.52 2.93 6.48
N ARG A 76 7.63 2.20 6.48
CA ARG A 76 8.20 1.54 5.30
C ARG A 76 8.16 0.03 5.47
N GLY A 77 7.73 -0.67 4.44
CA GLY A 77 7.77 -2.13 4.36
C GLY A 77 8.60 -2.64 3.18
N ALA A 78 8.50 -3.94 2.97
CA ALA A 78 9.20 -4.71 1.96
C ALA A 78 8.49 -4.85 0.63
N GLY A 79 7.31 -4.25 0.50
CA GLY A 79 6.51 -4.30 -0.70
C GLY A 79 5.14 -4.88 -0.44
N MET A 80 4.31 -4.77 -1.47
CA MET A 80 2.91 -5.21 -1.44
C MET A 80 2.64 -6.45 -2.29
N THR A 81 3.64 -6.98 -2.99
CA THR A 81 3.53 -8.14 -3.87
C THR A 81 4.34 -9.30 -3.31
N ILE A 82 3.90 -10.52 -3.59
CA ILE A 82 4.74 -11.70 -3.46
C ILE A 82 5.52 -11.80 -4.77
N ASP A 83 6.84 -11.67 -4.73
CA ASP A 83 7.68 -11.98 -5.88
C ASP A 83 8.28 -13.38 -5.70
N THR A 84 7.73 -14.34 -6.44
CA THR A 84 8.21 -15.73 -6.41
C THR A 84 9.57 -15.91 -7.09
N VAL A 85 9.98 -14.97 -7.95
CA VAL A 85 11.27 -14.98 -8.66
C VAL A 85 12.36 -14.33 -7.84
N ALA A 86 12.07 -13.17 -7.23
CA ALA A 86 12.99 -12.49 -6.32
C ALA A 86 12.94 -13.02 -4.87
N HIS A 87 12.08 -14.00 -4.59
CA HIS A 87 11.81 -14.54 -3.25
C HIS A 87 11.49 -13.45 -2.21
N THR A 88 10.81 -12.37 -2.63
CA THR A 88 10.42 -11.30 -1.72
C THR A 88 8.99 -11.53 -1.23
N GLU A 89 8.86 -11.58 0.08
CA GLU A 89 7.58 -11.62 0.78
C GLU A 89 7.15 -10.18 1.12
N PRO A 90 5.86 -9.83 1.02
CA PRO A 90 5.39 -8.49 1.37
C PRO A 90 5.50 -8.23 2.87
N THR A 91 5.48 -6.95 3.25
CA THR A 91 5.19 -6.57 4.64
C THR A 91 3.69 -6.52 4.83
N VAL A 92 3.16 -7.42 5.65
CA VAL A 92 1.72 -7.56 5.90
C VAL A 92 1.35 -6.95 7.24
N ILE A 93 0.35 -6.06 7.23
CA ILE A 93 -0.37 -5.67 8.46
C ILE A 93 -1.63 -6.53 8.57
N SER A 94 -1.62 -7.42 9.55
CA SER A 94 -2.54 -8.56 9.67
C SER A 94 -3.82 -8.31 10.48
N SER A 95 -4.03 -7.09 10.98
CA SER A 95 -5.24 -6.70 11.70
C SER A 95 -5.84 -5.42 11.12
N ASN A 96 -7.13 -5.21 11.33
CA ASN A 96 -7.74 -3.90 11.10
C ASN A 96 -7.01 -2.86 11.95
N PHE A 97 -6.95 -1.63 11.44
CA PHE A 97 -6.36 -0.51 12.17
C PHE A 97 -7.04 0.80 11.81
N ASN A 98 -7.04 1.72 12.75
CA ASN A 98 -7.57 3.06 12.57
C ASN A 98 -6.45 4.05 12.29
N ILE A 99 -6.72 5.06 11.45
CA ILE A 99 -5.87 6.21 11.25
C ILE A 99 -6.60 7.45 11.78
N ASP A 100 -5.99 8.13 12.76
CA ASP A 100 -6.50 9.34 13.39
C ASP A 100 -5.33 10.27 13.71
N VAL A 101 -4.73 10.81 12.65
CA VAL A 101 -3.57 11.71 12.72
C VAL A 101 -4.08 13.14 12.67
N SER A 102 -3.78 13.91 13.72
CA SER A 102 -4.19 15.31 13.85
C SER A 102 -3.81 16.14 12.61
N ASP A 103 -4.74 16.97 12.14
CA ASP A 103 -4.58 17.82 10.94
C ASP A 103 -3.82 19.13 11.21
N THR A 104 -3.40 19.36 12.46
CA THR A 104 -2.62 20.52 12.92
C THR A 104 -1.11 20.28 12.96
N LEU A 105 -0.67 19.07 12.61
CA LEU A 105 0.74 18.68 12.66
C LEU A 105 1.53 19.23 11.47
N SER A 106 2.80 19.58 11.70
CA SER A 106 3.75 19.95 10.64
C SER A 106 4.25 18.75 9.83
N HIS A 107 4.20 17.56 10.42
CA HIS A 107 4.56 16.29 9.80
C HIS A 107 3.34 15.64 9.15
N ARG A 108 3.58 14.77 8.16
CA ARG A 108 2.54 13.96 7.52
C ARG A 108 2.75 12.48 7.76
N LEU A 109 1.66 11.71 7.74
CA LEU A 109 1.74 10.25 7.63
C LEU A 109 2.22 9.87 6.22
N THR A 110 3.24 9.01 6.15
CA THR A 110 3.68 8.37 4.90
C THR A 110 3.71 6.87 5.09
N MET A 111 3.11 6.11 4.18
CA MET A 111 3.20 4.65 4.14
C MET A 111 3.73 4.19 2.81
N GLU A 112 4.70 3.28 2.83
CA GLU A 112 5.28 2.72 1.63
C GLU A 112 5.46 1.21 1.73
N GLY A 113 5.13 0.47 0.67
CA GLY A 113 5.45 -0.94 0.56
C GLY A 113 4.71 -1.82 1.58
N ILE A 114 3.44 -1.49 1.86
CA ILE A 114 2.60 -2.20 2.83
C ILE A 114 1.49 -2.96 2.11
N TYR A 115 1.34 -4.24 2.45
CA TYR A 115 0.17 -5.03 2.14
C TYR A 115 -0.76 -5.11 3.36
N SER A 116 -2.05 -4.84 3.16
CA SER A 116 -3.07 -5.11 4.16
C SER A 116 -4.32 -5.65 3.50
N ASN A 117 -4.72 -6.86 3.90
CA ASN A 117 -6.00 -7.45 3.52
C ASN A 117 -7.12 -7.13 4.53
N GLN A 118 -7.00 -5.98 5.19
CA GLN A 118 -7.83 -5.57 6.32
C GLN A 118 -8.62 -4.31 6.00
N THR A 119 -9.56 -3.98 6.87
CA THR A 119 -10.23 -2.68 6.82
C THR A 119 -9.37 -1.64 7.51
N VAL A 120 -9.01 -0.59 6.77
CA VAL A 120 -8.39 0.63 7.30
C VAL A 120 -9.49 1.65 7.53
N THR A 121 -9.63 2.15 8.75
CA THR A 121 -10.67 3.14 9.07
C THR A 121 -10.05 4.49 9.41
N VAL A 122 -10.51 5.57 8.78
CA VAL A 122 -9.92 6.90 8.91
C VAL A 122 -10.89 7.84 9.65
N SER A 123 -10.41 8.45 10.73
CA SER A 123 -11.13 9.51 11.45
C SER A 123 -10.65 10.88 11.01
N THR A 124 -9.38 11.18 11.26
CA THR A 124 -8.73 12.43 10.86
C THR A 124 -7.47 12.09 10.10
N LEU A 125 -7.35 12.58 8.87
CA LEU A 125 -6.16 12.44 8.07
C LEU A 125 -6.11 13.54 7.01
N LYS A 126 -5.01 14.28 7.01
CA LYS A 126 -4.73 15.30 6.00
C LYS A 126 -3.33 15.13 5.41
N ASN A 127 -3.19 15.39 4.11
CA ASN A 127 -1.89 15.48 3.43
C ASN A 127 -1.03 14.20 3.56
N ALA A 128 -1.68 13.04 3.68
CA ALA A 128 -1.00 11.76 3.81
C ALA A 128 -0.54 11.24 2.44
N MET A 129 0.55 10.48 2.45
CA MET A 129 1.08 9.80 1.27
C MET A 129 1.09 8.30 1.45
N PHE A 130 0.57 7.60 0.45
CA PHE A 130 0.59 6.15 0.34
C PHE A 130 1.28 5.81 -0.97
N LEU A 131 2.39 5.08 -0.89
CA LEU A 131 3.19 4.69 -2.05
C LEU A 131 3.27 3.18 -2.10
N LYS A 132 3.00 2.57 -3.26
CA LYS A 132 3.29 1.13 -3.47
C LYS A 132 2.63 0.26 -2.38
N CYS A 133 1.42 0.64 -1.97
CA CYS A 133 0.65 -0.02 -0.92
C CYS A 133 -0.58 -0.72 -1.51
N ARG A 134 -0.96 -1.84 -0.89
CA ARG A 134 -2.17 -2.59 -1.23
C ARG A 134 -3.09 -2.62 -0.03
N PHE A 135 -4.28 -2.02 -0.16
CA PHE A 135 -5.32 -2.06 0.86
C PHE A 135 -6.55 -2.81 0.35
N LYS A 136 -7.19 -3.59 1.24
CA LYS A 136 -8.48 -4.21 0.93
C LYS A 136 -9.58 -3.15 0.86
N ASN A 137 -9.86 -2.52 1.99
CA ASN A 137 -10.86 -1.47 2.11
C ASN A 137 -10.29 -0.28 2.88
N VAL A 138 -10.57 0.93 2.40
CA VAL A 138 -10.33 2.18 3.13
C VAL A 138 -11.67 2.85 3.38
N ASN A 139 -12.01 3.01 4.66
CA ASN A 139 -13.28 3.57 5.12
C ASN A 139 -13.06 4.79 6.00
N TYR A 140 -14.09 5.60 6.15
CA TYR A 140 -14.15 6.60 7.21
C TYR A 140 -14.88 6.08 8.45
N THR A 141 -14.61 6.65 9.62
CA THR A 141 -15.35 6.31 10.86
C THR A 141 -16.74 6.93 10.91
N SER A 142 -16.91 8.13 10.35
CA SER A 142 -18.20 8.80 10.19
C SER A 142 -18.22 9.65 8.92
N ASN A 143 -19.40 10.05 8.46
CA ASN A 143 -19.52 10.89 7.26
C ASN A 143 -18.85 12.27 7.44
N SER A 144 -18.55 12.68 8.68
CA SER A 144 -17.85 13.92 9.04
C SER A 144 -16.36 13.72 9.33
N SER A 145 -15.80 12.53 9.08
CA SER A 145 -14.36 12.29 9.15
C SER A 145 -13.61 13.22 8.20
N THR A 146 -12.41 13.65 8.62
CA THR A 146 -11.53 14.46 7.77
C THR A 146 -10.64 13.53 6.96
N MET A 147 -10.85 13.46 5.65
CA MET A 147 -10.03 12.71 4.70
C MET A 147 -9.60 13.63 3.56
N LYS A 148 -8.57 14.45 3.78
CA LYS A 148 -8.27 15.59 2.91
C LYS A 148 -6.86 15.56 2.35
N ASP A 149 -6.73 15.84 1.06
CA ASP A 149 -5.47 15.90 0.33
C ASP A 149 -4.67 14.58 0.47
N LEU A 150 -5.37 13.45 0.39
CA LEU A 150 -4.77 12.12 0.46
C LEU A 150 -4.16 11.76 -0.90
N ASN A 151 -2.92 11.29 -0.92
CA ASN A 151 -2.22 10.98 -2.17
C ASN A 151 -1.81 9.50 -2.21
N PHE A 152 -2.20 8.82 -3.28
CA PHE A 152 -1.90 7.43 -3.56
C PHE A 152 -1.10 7.34 -4.85
N ILE A 153 0.07 6.70 -4.79
CA ILE A 153 0.96 6.52 -5.93
C ILE A 153 1.33 5.05 -6.02
N HIS A 154 1.04 4.41 -7.15
CA HIS A 154 1.32 2.99 -7.37
C HIS A 154 0.62 2.08 -6.36
N CYS A 155 -0.55 2.48 -5.88
CA CYS A 155 -1.31 1.71 -4.90
C CYS A 155 -2.35 0.82 -5.58
N ARG A 156 -2.80 -0.18 -4.83
CA ARG A 156 -3.96 -1.01 -5.18
C ARG A 156 -4.99 -0.94 -4.05
N ILE A 157 -6.23 -0.61 -4.39
CA ILE A 157 -7.39 -0.70 -3.50
C ILE A 157 -8.29 -1.81 -4.02
N ALA A 158 -8.34 -2.93 -3.30
CA ALA A 158 -8.87 -4.19 -3.84
C ALA A 158 -10.41 -4.29 -3.81
N GLU A 159 -11.05 -3.76 -2.77
CA GLU A 159 -12.51 -3.89 -2.60
C GLU A 159 -13.24 -2.56 -2.53
N GLY A 160 -12.65 -1.50 -1.99
CA GLY A 160 -13.37 -0.25 -1.80
C GLY A 160 -12.56 0.90 -1.22
N PHE A 161 -12.88 2.11 -1.68
CA PHE A 161 -12.40 3.35 -1.09
C PHE A 161 -13.57 4.30 -0.83
N ASN A 162 -13.93 4.49 0.43
CA ASN A 162 -15.02 5.38 0.84
C ASN A 162 -14.44 6.71 1.32
N LEU A 163 -14.77 7.79 0.62
CA LEU A 163 -14.36 9.15 0.95
C LEU A 163 -15.47 9.90 1.70
N ALA A 164 -15.12 10.44 2.87
CA ALA A 164 -16.02 11.22 3.72
C ALA A 164 -16.42 12.56 3.07
N THR A 165 -17.39 13.25 3.67
CA THR A 165 -17.86 14.59 3.23
C THR A 165 -16.71 15.59 3.24
N ASN A 166 -16.64 16.50 2.26
CA ASN A 166 -15.57 17.50 2.14
C ASN A 166 -14.16 16.91 2.02
N GLY A 167 -14.07 15.63 1.65
CA GLY A 167 -12.82 14.91 1.48
C GLY A 167 -12.19 15.12 0.09
N SER A 168 -10.89 14.90 -0.01
CA SER A 168 -10.17 14.90 -1.28
C SER A 168 -9.11 13.79 -1.31
N ALA A 169 -9.09 13.02 -2.40
CA ALA A 169 -8.10 11.98 -2.63
C ALA A 169 -7.64 11.93 -4.09
N SER A 170 -6.33 11.84 -4.28
CA SER A 170 -5.67 11.77 -5.58
C SER A 170 -4.98 10.42 -5.74
N PHE A 171 -5.18 9.80 -6.89
CA PHE A 171 -4.63 8.51 -7.27
C PHE A 171 -3.85 8.68 -8.57
N LEU A 172 -2.58 8.31 -8.52
CA LEU A 172 -1.67 8.32 -9.66
C LEU A 172 -1.20 6.89 -9.90
N ASN A 173 -1.44 6.38 -11.11
CA ASN A 173 -0.94 5.06 -11.51
C ASN A 173 -1.42 3.97 -10.54
N CYS A 174 -2.70 4.00 -10.17
CA CYS A 174 -3.29 3.09 -9.18
C CYS A 174 -4.37 2.18 -9.78
N VAL A 175 -4.60 1.04 -9.13
CA VAL A 175 -5.82 0.24 -9.32
C VAL A 175 -6.77 0.57 -8.19
N VAL A 176 -7.97 1.05 -8.50
CA VAL A 176 -8.94 1.51 -7.49
C VAL A 176 -10.31 0.87 -7.72
N MET A 177 -10.64 -0.07 -6.84
CA MET A 177 -11.92 -0.76 -6.85
C MET A 177 -12.93 -0.07 -5.94
N ASN A 178 -14.17 -0.04 -6.44
CA ASN A 178 -15.37 0.55 -5.88
C ASN A 178 -15.11 1.86 -5.11
N PRO A 179 -14.46 2.87 -5.73
CA PRO A 179 -14.40 4.17 -5.09
C PRO A 179 -15.81 4.72 -4.92
N TYR A 180 -16.04 5.35 -3.78
CA TYR A 180 -17.31 5.93 -3.39
C TYR A 180 -17.06 7.23 -2.65
N GLN A 181 -17.91 8.21 -2.92
CA GLN A 181 -17.96 9.50 -2.25
C GLN A 181 -19.28 9.57 -1.48
N TYR A 182 -19.23 9.97 -0.22
CA TYR A 182 -20.45 10.18 0.54
C TYR A 182 -21.25 11.38 0.01
N SER A 183 -20.57 12.49 -0.29
CA SER A 183 -21.16 13.72 -0.83
C SER A 183 -20.64 13.99 -2.23
N SER A 184 -21.52 13.93 -3.23
CA SER A 184 -21.15 14.23 -4.62
C SER A 184 -20.96 15.71 -4.93
N GLU A 185 -21.22 16.58 -3.97
CA GLU A 185 -21.11 18.04 -4.11
C GLU A 185 -19.80 18.59 -3.53
N THR A 186 -19.25 17.91 -2.53
CA THR A 186 -18.13 18.45 -1.74
C THR A 186 -16.94 17.52 -1.59
N SER A 187 -17.11 16.22 -1.85
CA SER A 187 -16.01 15.27 -1.87
C SER A 187 -15.51 15.12 -3.31
N VAL A 188 -14.19 15.09 -3.49
CA VAL A 188 -13.58 15.07 -4.82
C VAL A 188 -12.50 14.01 -4.94
N PHE A 189 -12.49 13.33 -6.07
CA PHE A 189 -11.41 12.44 -6.46
C PHE A 189 -10.67 12.95 -7.69
N SER A 190 -9.37 12.70 -7.73
CA SER A 190 -8.58 12.84 -8.96
C SER A 190 -7.93 11.51 -9.29
N PHE A 191 -8.23 10.97 -10.46
CA PHE A 191 -7.61 9.76 -11.00
C PHE A 191 -6.77 10.14 -12.23
N THR A 192 -5.48 9.86 -12.18
CA THR A 192 -4.57 10.03 -13.31
C THR A 192 -3.88 8.70 -13.59
N ASN A 193 -3.94 8.22 -14.83
CA ASN A 193 -3.34 6.95 -15.25
C ASN A 193 -3.81 5.77 -14.38
N CYS A 194 -5.10 5.68 -14.03
CA CYS A 194 -5.58 4.62 -13.13
C CYS A 194 -6.40 3.57 -13.86
N TYR A 195 -6.56 2.39 -13.23
CA TYR A 195 -7.69 1.50 -13.49
C TYR A 195 -8.75 1.77 -12.42
N VAL A 196 -9.99 2.08 -12.83
CA VAL A 196 -11.09 2.39 -11.90
C VAL A 196 -12.37 1.72 -12.35
N ASN A 197 -13.07 1.00 -11.45
CA ASN A 197 -14.28 0.25 -11.80
C ASN A 197 -15.62 0.96 -11.42
N ASN A 198 -15.54 2.24 -11.06
CA ASN A 198 -16.71 3.07 -10.75
C ASN A 198 -16.48 4.52 -11.20
N ILE A 199 -17.52 5.14 -11.75
CA ILE A 199 -17.50 6.52 -12.25
C ILE A 199 -18.67 7.38 -11.79
N ASN A 200 -19.49 6.88 -10.86
CA ASN A 200 -20.58 7.66 -10.27
C ASN A 200 -20.06 8.60 -9.18
N MET A 201 -19.13 9.46 -9.60
CA MET A 201 -18.37 10.35 -8.73
C MET A 201 -18.53 11.75 -9.30
N GLY A 202 -18.80 12.75 -8.47
CA GLY A 202 -19.23 14.10 -8.84
C GLY A 202 -18.08 15.06 -8.57
N HIS A 203 -18.01 16.15 -9.34
CA HIS A 203 -16.92 17.14 -9.23
C HIS A 203 -15.51 16.54 -9.20
N SER A 204 -15.34 15.36 -9.81
CA SER A 204 -14.09 14.59 -9.81
C SER A 204 -13.43 14.67 -11.18
N GLU A 205 -12.20 14.15 -11.29
CA GLU A 205 -11.47 14.07 -12.56
C GLU A 205 -11.00 12.63 -12.83
N TYR A 206 -11.18 12.19 -14.08
CA TYR A 206 -10.57 11.00 -14.65
C TYR A 206 -9.74 11.42 -15.87
N LYS A 207 -8.42 11.21 -15.78
CA LYS A 207 -7.48 11.55 -16.86
C LYS A 207 -6.63 10.33 -17.19
N ASN A 208 -6.56 9.98 -18.46
CA ASN A 208 -5.73 8.87 -18.96
C ASN A 208 -6.03 7.53 -18.26
N CYS A 209 -7.25 7.30 -17.81
CA CYS A 209 -7.63 6.10 -17.05
C CYS A 209 -8.20 5.00 -17.95
N ILE A 210 -8.09 3.77 -17.49
CA ILE A 210 -8.96 2.66 -17.90
C ILE A 210 -10.14 2.66 -16.92
N ILE A 211 -11.35 2.71 -17.47
CA ILE A 211 -12.59 2.78 -16.70
C ILE A 211 -13.41 1.53 -17.00
N ASN A 212 -13.65 0.69 -15.99
CA ASN A 212 -14.52 -0.48 -16.11
C ASN A 212 -15.84 -0.25 -15.38
N HIS A 213 -16.78 0.44 -16.01
CA HIS A 213 -18.09 0.67 -15.42
C HIS A 213 -19.19 0.83 -16.47
N ARG A 214 -20.36 0.21 -16.24
CA ARG A 214 -21.44 0.15 -17.24
C ARG A 214 -22.43 1.30 -17.18
N TYR A 215 -22.38 2.16 -16.17
CA TYR A 215 -23.31 3.29 -16.03
C TYR A 215 -22.74 4.58 -16.59
N SER A 216 -23.61 5.54 -16.88
CA SER A 216 -23.18 6.87 -17.33
C SER A 216 -22.35 7.59 -16.27
N GLY A 217 -21.36 8.35 -16.72
CA GLY A 217 -20.58 9.22 -15.83
C GLY A 217 -21.40 10.39 -15.31
N ALA A 218 -21.04 10.89 -14.13
CA ALA A 218 -21.71 12.06 -13.55
C ALA A 218 -21.46 13.31 -14.41
N SER A 219 -22.48 14.17 -14.56
CA SER A 219 -22.41 15.37 -15.39
C SER A 219 -21.47 16.46 -14.88
N THR A 220 -21.18 16.43 -13.58
CA THR A 220 -20.28 17.38 -12.92
C THR A 220 -18.82 16.92 -12.90
N THR A 221 -18.52 15.74 -13.44
CA THR A 221 -17.18 15.15 -13.45
C THR A 221 -16.54 15.27 -14.80
N THR A 222 -15.22 15.43 -14.78
CA THR A 222 -14.46 15.65 -16.01
C THR A 222 -13.73 14.37 -16.43
N TYR A 223 -13.83 14.04 -17.70
CA TYR A 223 -13.23 12.85 -18.29
C TYR A 223 -12.35 13.23 -19.48
N TYR A 224 -11.04 13.00 -19.40
CA TYR A 224 -10.06 13.25 -20.46
C TYR A 224 -9.29 11.99 -20.83
N ASN A 225 -9.28 11.64 -22.13
CA ASN A 225 -8.43 10.60 -22.70
C ASN A 225 -8.56 9.25 -21.98
N ASN A 226 -9.77 8.85 -21.60
CA ASN A 226 -10.00 7.57 -20.92
C ASN A 226 -10.41 6.47 -21.89
N LEU A 227 -9.94 5.24 -21.64
CA LEU A 227 -10.49 4.03 -22.23
C LEU A 227 -11.64 3.55 -21.36
N TRP A 228 -12.86 3.59 -21.88
CA TRP A 228 -14.05 3.25 -21.12
C TRP A 228 -14.70 1.96 -21.64
N LEU A 229 -14.71 0.94 -20.78
CA LEU A 229 -15.32 -0.35 -21.03
C LEU A 229 -16.81 -0.27 -20.67
N SER A 230 -17.67 -0.07 -21.67
CA SER A 230 -19.12 0.09 -21.47
C SER A 230 -19.95 -0.26 -22.70
N SER A 231 -21.17 -0.75 -22.47
CA SER A 231 -22.16 -1.12 -23.49
C SER A 231 -23.07 0.05 -23.93
N ASN A 232 -23.86 -0.18 -24.99
CA ASN A 232 -24.22 0.82 -26.00
C ASN A 232 -25.18 1.97 -25.63
N SER A 233 -25.63 2.14 -24.37
CA SER A 233 -26.54 3.24 -24.00
C SER A 233 -25.93 4.33 -23.10
N SER A 234 -24.79 4.07 -22.46
CA SER A 234 -24.19 5.03 -21.53
C SER A 234 -23.28 6.04 -22.22
N SER A 235 -23.18 7.23 -21.62
CA SER A 235 -22.27 8.30 -22.02
C SER A 235 -21.43 8.80 -20.83
N LEU A 236 -20.21 9.26 -21.13
CA LEU A 236 -19.48 10.15 -20.23
C LEU A 236 -19.92 11.56 -20.58
N SER A 237 -20.39 12.31 -19.59
CA SER A 237 -20.70 13.73 -19.75
C SER A 237 -19.41 14.53 -19.80
N SER A 238 -18.68 14.42 -20.91
CA SER A 238 -17.44 15.13 -21.14
C SER A 238 -17.66 16.25 -22.16
N PRO A 239 -17.17 17.48 -21.90
CA PRO A 239 -17.22 18.55 -22.88
C PRO A 239 -16.29 18.29 -24.09
N ASN A 240 -15.43 17.27 -24.01
CA ASN A 240 -14.49 16.89 -25.06
C ASN A 240 -14.87 15.55 -25.74
N LYS A 241 -14.21 15.25 -26.86
CA LYS A 241 -14.36 13.99 -27.61
C LYS A 241 -13.13 13.08 -27.49
N THR A 242 -12.35 13.17 -26.40
CA THR A 242 -11.05 12.48 -26.31
C THR A 242 -11.12 11.10 -25.67
N ASN A 243 -12.26 10.75 -25.06
CA ASN A 243 -12.47 9.42 -24.48
C ASN A 243 -12.84 8.40 -25.56
N VAL A 244 -12.35 7.17 -25.43
CA VAL A 244 -12.70 6.03 -26.30
C VAL A 244 -13.59 5.09 -25.51
N LYS A 245 -14.82 4.88 -26.01
CA LYS A 245 -15.71 3.83 -25.49
C LYS A 245 -15.54 2.56 -26.31
N ILE A 246 -15.45 1.42 -25.64
CA ILE A 246 -15.35 0.10 -26.25
C ILE A 246 -16.21 -0.89 -25.45
N SER A 247 -16.80 -1.87 -26.15
CA SER A 247 -17.56 -2.91 -25.47
C SER A 247 -16.65 -3.70 -24.54
N PRO A 248 -17.06 -4.00 -23.28
CA PRO A 248 -16.28 -4.85 -22.38
C PRO A 248 -16.11 -6.29 -22.92
N ASP A 249 -16.95 -6.71 -23.86
CA ASP A 249 -16.88 -8.04 -24.50
C ASP A 249 -16.02 -8.04 -25.77
N ASP A 250 -15.45 -6.90 -26.16
CA ASP A 250 -14.55 -6.82 -27.31
C ASP A 250 -13.25 -7.59 -27.01
N GLU A 251 -12.86 -8.50 -27.89
CA GLU A 251 -11.71 -9.39 -27.70
C GLU A 251 -10.41 -8.63 -27.38
N ARG A 252 -10.28 -7.39 -27.86
CA ARG A 252 -9.10 -6.54 -27.59
C ARG A 252 -8.98 -6.10 -26.14
N VAL A 253 -10.08 -6.04 -25.38
CA VAL A 253 -10.12 -5.45 -24.02
C VAL A 253 -10.82 -6.34 -22.98
N SER A 254 -11.37 -7.48 -23.38
CA SER A 254 -12.09 -8.39 -22.47
C SER A 254 -11.27 -8.79 -21.23
N PHE A 255 -9.95 -8.90 -21.36
CA PHE A 255 -9.03 -9.17 -20.24
C PHE A 255 -8.97 -8.06 -19.18
N LEU A 256 -9.40 -6.83 -19.52
CA LEU A 256 -9.53 -5.70 -18.59
C LEU A 256 -10.90 -5.67 -17.88
N ASN A 257 -11.88 -6.41 -18.39
CA ASN A 257 -13.20 -6.56 -17.79
C ASN A 257 -13.23 -7.77 -16.85
N VAL A 258 -12.47 -7.68 -15.77
CA VAL A 258 -12.32 -8.76 -14.78
C VAL A 258 -12.55 -8.24 -13.37
N ASP A 259 -12.87 -9.16 -12.47
CA ASP A 259 -12.84 -8.89 -11.04
C ASP A 259 -11.41 -8.60 -10.58
N TYR A 260 -11.28 -7.91 -9.45
CA TYR A 260 -9.96 -7.59 -8.90
C TYR A 260 -9.17 -8.87 -8.59
N ASN A 261 -7.91 -8.87 -9.01
CA ASN A 261 -6.93 -9.87 -8.62
C ASN A 261 -5.57 -9.17 -8.45
N ASP A 262 -4.84 -9.52 -7.39
CA ASP A 262 -3.48 -9.03 -7.15
C ASP A 262 -2.53 -9.46 -8.30
N ASP A 263 -2.81 -10.57 -8.99
CA ASP A 263 -2.03 -11.08 -10.13
C ASP A 263 -2.34 -10.38 -11.46
N ASN A 264 -3.40 -9.57 -11.54
CA ASN A 264 -3.71 -8.84 -12.78
C ASN A 264 -2.73 -7.67 -12.95
N ASP A 265 -2.08 -7.61 -14.10
CA ASP A 265 -1.14 -6.54 -14.47
C ASP A 265 -1.87 -5.31 -15.03
N TYR A 266 -3.08 -5.46 -15.58
CA TYR A 266 -3.78 -4.40 -16.32
C TYR A 266 -2.95 -3.80 -17.47
N GLN A 267 -2.00 -4.56 -18.01
CA GLN A 267 -1.12 -4.10 -19.07
C GLN A 267 -1.85 -4.07 -20.41
N LEU A 268 -1.74 -2.95 -21.14
CA LEU A 268 -2.37 -2.86 -22.45
C LEU A 268 -1.62 -3.68 -23.50
N THR A 269 -2.37 -4.34 -24.37
CA THR A 269 -1.83 -4.92 -25.61
C THR A 269 -1.53 -3.82 -26.63
N ASP A 270 -0.72 -4.11 -27.64
CA ASP A 270 -0.42 -3.16 -28.71
C ASP A 270 -1.66 -2.71 -29.47
N ALA A 271 -2.64 -3.62 -29.65
CA ALA A 271 -3.91 -3.30 -30.26
C ALA A 271 -4.66 -2.22 -29.48
N VAL A 272 -4.67 -2.28 -28.14
CA VAL A 272 -5.34 -1.29 -27.29
C VAL A 272 -4.52 0.00 -27.21
N ARG A 273 -3.18 -0.10 -27.11
CA ARG A 273 -2.28 1.07 -27.16
C ARG A 273 -2.40 1.89 -28.44
N ALA A 274 -2.88 1.31 -29.53
CA ALA A 274 -3.13 2.00 -30.80
C ALA A 274 -4.50 2.71 -30.83
N LEU A 275 -5.46 2.31 -29.98
CA LEU A 275 -6.81 2.91 -29.94
C LEU A 275 -6.83 4.25 -29.23
N ILE A 276 -6.00 4.43 -28.21
CA ILE A 276 -6.00 5.63 -27.38
C ILE A 276 -4.62 5.87 -26.78
N LYS A 277 -4.27 7.16 -26.68
CA LYS A 277 -3.11 7.66 -25.96
C LYS A 277 -3.55 8.60 -24.84
N GLY A 278 -2.77 8.61 -23.76
CA GLY A 278 -2.86 9.63 -22.75
C GLY A 278 -2.61 11.03 -23.33
N THR A 279 -3.01 12.05 -22.58
CA THR A 279 -2.79 13.47 -22.94
C THR A 279 -1.32 13.83 -23.13
N ASP A 280 -0.41 13.04 -22.56
CA ASP A 280 1.05 13.17 -22.64
C ASP A 280 1.69 12.31 -23.75
N GLY A 281 0.88 11.63 -24.56
CA GLY A 281 1.34 10.73 -25.62
C GLY A 281 1.71 9.32 -25.17
N THR A 282 1.71 9.05 -23.86
CA THR A 282 1.94 7.69 -23.31
C THR A 282 0.67 6.84 -23.38
N GLU A 283 0.71 5.61 -22.88
CA GLU A 283 -0.50 4.78 -22.78
C GLU A 283 -1.43 5.24 -21.65
N VAL A 284 -2.69 4.83 -21.69
CA VAL A 284 -3.66 5.05 -20.59
C VAL A 284 -3.57 3.90 -19.59
N GLY A 285 -4.08 4.10 -18.38
CA GLY A 285 -4.01 3.11 -17.30
C GLY A 285 -2.68 3.16 -16.53
N ILE A 286 -2.44 2.16 -15.68
CA ILE A 286 -1.43 2.24 -14.62
C ILE A 286 0.02 2.33 -15.11
N TYR A 287 0.31 1.93 -16.35
CA TYR A 287 1.65 2.04 -16.93
C TYR A 287 1.87 3.33 -17.74
N GLY A 288 0.85 4.19 -17.81
CA GLY A 288 0.93 5.50 -18.45
C GLY A 288 1.74 6.54 -17.67
N GLY A 289 1.97 7.69 -18.28
CA GLY A 289 2.64 8.84 -17.68
C GLY A 289 4.16 8.74 -17.62
N SER A 290 4.77 9.77 -17.01
CA SER A 290 6.21 9.85 -16.79
C SER A 290 6.70 8.96 -15.63
N LEU A 291 5.77 8.40 -14.86
CA LEU A 291 6.05 7.51 -13.73
C LEU A 291 5.19 6.24 -13.87
N PRO A 292 5.53 5.31 -14.77
CA PRO A 292 4.80 4.06 -14.93
C PRO A 292 4.73 3.25 -13.63
N TYR A 293 3.66 2.47 -13.47
CA TYR A 293 3.46 1.63 -12.28
C TYR A 293 4.66 0.72 -12.02
N ASP A 294 5.16 0.83 -10.80
CA ASP A 294 6.21 0.00 -10.25
C ASP A 294 5.89 -0.28 -8.77
N PRO A 295 5.64 -1.55 -8.41
CA PRO A 295 5.31 -1.95 -7.05
C PRO A 295 6.54 -2.09 -6.14
N THR A 296 7.76 -2.01 -6.67
CA THR A 296 9.02 -2.21 -5.94
C THR A 296 9.28 -1.04 -5.00
N PRO A 297 9.35 -1.19 -3.67
CA PRO A 297 9.54 -0.04 -2.78
C PRO A 297 10.82 0.75 -3.06
N THR A 298 10.80 2.05 -2.76
CA THR A 298 11.94 2.96 -2.93
C THR A 298 12.93 2.94 -1.77
N ASN A 299 12.66 2.17 -0.71
CA ASN A 299 13.61 1.95 0.39
C ASN A 299 14.39 0.63 0.20
N PRO A 300 15.67 0.57 0.62
CA PRO A 300 16.41 -0.67 0.67
C PRO A 300 15.67 -1.74 1.47
N GLN A 301 15.75 -2.98 0.99
CA GLN A 301 15.02 -4.11 1.53
C GLN A 301 15.94 -5.15 2.12
N ILE A 302 15.70 -5.54 3.37
CA ILE A 302 16.37 -6.71 3.96
C ILE A 302 15.66 -7.95 3.43
N THR A 303 16.28 -8.65 2.47
CA THR A 303 15.71 -9.83 1.81
C THR A 303 16.07 -11.13 2.53
N LYS A 304 17.12 -11.11 3.35
CA LYS A 304 17.52 -12.24 4.19
C LYS A 304 18.01 -11.74 5.53
N PHE A 305 17.53 -12.35 6.61
CA PHE A 305 18.06 -12.14 7.94
C PHE A 305 18.06 -13.47 8.69
N ASN A 306 19.22 -14.12 8.76
CA ASN A 306 19.40 -15.39 9.43
C ASN A 306 20.43 -15.25 10.56
N VAL A 307 20.06 -15.68 11.76
CA VAL A 307 20.94 -15.69 12.92
C VAL A 307 21.14 -17.14 13.34
N ALA A 308 22.40 -17.56 13.46
CA ALA A 308 22.73 -18.91 13.89
C ALA A 308 22.11 -19.21 15.25
N ALA A 309 21.50 -20.40 15.40
CA ALA A 309 20.83 -20.79 16.64
C ALA A 309 21.77 -20.94 17.85
N LYS A 310 23.10 -20.99 17.61
CA LYS A 310 24.13 -21.11 18.65
C LYS A 310 25.37 -20.33 18.24
N SER A 311 26.10 -19.84 19.23
CA SER A 311 27.45 -19.33 19.05
C SER A 311 28.41 -20.47 18.69
N THR A 312 29.45 -20.14 17.93
CA THR A 312 30.60 -21.00 17.70
C THR A 312 31.36 -21.27 19.00
N ALA A 313 32.25 -22.26 18.99
CA ALA A 313 33.03 -22.63 20.18
C ALA A 313 33.91 -21.48 20.72
N ASP A 314 34.28 -20.51 19.89
CA ASP A 314 34.98 -19.28 20.26
C ASP A 314 34.04 -18.11 20.62
N GLY A 315 32.74 -18.36 20.76
CA GLY A 315 31.76 -17.40 21.25
C GLY A 315 31.18 -16.45 20.20
N LYS A 316 31.42 -16.66 18.90
CA LYS A 316 30.89 -15.80 17.83
C LYS A 316 29.50 -16.27 17.39
N LEU A 317 28.60 -15.34 17.10
CA LEU A 317 27.29 -15.63 16.53
C LEU A 317 27.30 -15.26 15.05
N SER A 318 27.00 -16.22 14.18
CA SER A 318 26.93 -15.95 12.74
C SER A 318 25.59 -15.29 12.40
N VAL A 319 25.65 -14.16 11.70
CA VAL A 319 24.51 -13.42 11.19
C VAL A 319 24.70 -13.27 9.68
N ASP A 320 23.69 -13.64 8.91
CA ASP A 320 23.66 -13.54 7.45
C ASP A 320 22.54 -12.56 7.07
N ILE A 321 22.92 -11.44 6.46
CA ILE A 321 22.01 -10.36 6.08
C ILE A 321 22.19 -10.11 4.58
N GLU A 322 21.09 -10.15 3.83
CA GLU A 322 21.05 -9.76 2.43
C GLU A 322 20.17 -8.52 2.29
N VAL A 323 20.65 -7.54 1.52
CA VAL A 323 19.96 -6.26 1.29
C VAL A 323 19.86 -6.00 -0.20
N ASN A 324 18.65 -5.83 -0.71
CA ASN A 324 18.41 -5.27 -2.02
C ASN A 324 18.38 -3.75 -1.91
N SER A 325 19.22 -3.07 -2.69
CA SER A 325 19.10 -1.62 -2.86
C SER A 325 17.77 -1.28 -3.52
N ALA A 326 17.17 -0.17 -3.11
CA ALA A 326 16.10 0.42 -3.90
C ALA A 326 16.62 0.81 -5.28
N ASN A 327 15.80 0.58 -6.32
CA ASN A 327 16.05 1.08 -7.67
C ASN A 327 15.84 2.60 -7.75
#